data_AF-A0A2E3PRT1-F1
#
_entry.id   AF-A0A2E3PRT1-F1
#
_cell.length_a   1.000
_cell.length_b   1.000
_cell.length_c   1.000
_cell.angle_alpha   90.00
_cell.angle_beta   90.00
_cell.angle_gamma   90.00
#
_symmetry.space_group_name_H-M   'P 1'
#
loop_
_entity.id
_entity.type
_entity.pdbx_description
1 polymer ?
#
loop_
_entity_poly.entity_id
_entity_poly.type
_entity_poly.pdbx_seq_one_letter_code
_entity_poly.pdbx_strand_id
1 'polypeptide(L)'
;MSDLCILHHDVTRLDPLRLPEPPVGVPVLNGKVLDISKRRLSGILLKEGDDWDGPVIVKTDLNHFGGPEFRYMSKSARFINKSRKRLAGLNWKLARFLPENDYPILKDMRSVPKWVWSRNDLIVERFLPERDGDLYCLRGWVFLGSENYGYRLYATDPLVKTGTMVRFDYLEEVPVELMEIRKEWQVDFGKFDYVLHDGKPVLLDINKTPTISGDRASPRVLKLAMAIKEFL
;
A
#
# COMPACT_ATOMS: atom_id res chain seq x y z
N MET A 1 1.45 22.70 25.83
CA MET A 1 0.49 22.78 24.71
C MET A 1 1.19 22.22 23.50
N SER A 2 0.48 21.48 22.65
CA SER A 2 0.98 21.01 21.37
C SER A 2 0.35 21.85 20.28
N ASP A 3 1.16 22.37 19.37
CA ASP A 3 0.67 23.16 18.23
C ASP A 3 0.14 22.26 17.10
N LEU A 4 0.52 20.97 17.12
CA LEU A 4 0.17 19.98 16.10
C LEU A 4 0.08 18.57 16.66
N CYS A 5 -0.83 17.76 16.13
CA CYS A 5 -0.89 16.32 16.34
C CYS A 5 -0.73 15.55 15.03
N ILE A 6 -0.12 14.36 15.07
CA ILE A 6 0.00 13.46 13.93
C ILE A 6 -0.56 12.10 14.32
N LEU A 7 -1.59 11.62 13.62
CA LEU A 7 -2.12 10.27 13.81
C LEU A 7 -1.23 9.25 13.07
N HIS A 8 -0.14 8.84 13.73
CA HIS A 8 0.87 7.96 13.16
C HIS A 8 0.69 6.51 13.63
N HIS A 9 -0.15 5.74 12.95
CA HIS A 9 -0.38 4.33 13.27
C HIS A 9 -0.27 3.48 12.02
N ASP A 10 0.48 2.38 12.07
CA ASP A 10 0.75 1.53 10.90
C ASP A 10 -0.31 0.43 10.64
N VAL A 11 -1.46 0.48 11.35
CA VAL A 11 -2.54 -0.51 11.15
C VAL A 11 -3.46 -0.08 10.03
N THR A 12 -4.01 -1.08 9.32
CA THR A 12 -4.89 -0.88 8.16
C THR A 12 -6.16 -0.12 8.51
N ARG A 13 -6.80 -0.49 9.62
CA ARG A 13 -8.07 0.08 10.08
C ARG A 13 -7.96 0.53 11.53
N LEU A 14 -8.37 1.77 11.79
CA LEU A 14 -8.49 2.36 13.11
C LEU A 14 -9.97 2.47 13.47
N ASP A 15 -10.31 2.00 14.66
CA ASP A 15 -11.62 2.24 15.26
C ASP A 15 -11.64 3.67 15.84
N PRO A 16 -12.50 4.57 15.33
CA PRO A 16 -12.57 5.94 15.83
C PRO A 16 -12.80 6.00 17.36
N LEU A 17 -13.54 5.04 17.92
CA LEU A 17 -13.86 4.99 19.35
C LEU A 17 -12.65 4.65 20.23
N ARG A 18 -11.55 4.17 19.63
CA ARG A 18 -10.30 3.84 20.34
C ARG A 18 -9.25 4.94 20.22
N LEU A 19 -9.52 5.99 19.45
CA LEU A 19 -8.61 7.10 19.31
C LEU A 19 -8.79 8.09 20.47
N PRO A 20 -7.70 8.59 21.06
CA PRO A 20 -7.80 9.65 22.04
C PRO A 20 -8.32 10.92 21.37
N GLU A 21 -9.08 11.72 22.11
CA GLU A 21 -9.50 13.04 21.63
C GLU A 21 -8.28 13.95 21.49
N PRO A 22 -8.10 14.62 20.34
CA PRO A 22 -7.04 15.60 20.19
C PRO A 22 -7.32 16.83 21.07
N PRO A 23 -6.28 17.58 21.49
CA PRO A 23 -6.50 18.81 22.22
C PRO A 23 -7.36 19.79 21.42
N VAL A 24 -8.21 20.53 22.12
CA VAL A 24 -9.14 21.48 21.49
C VAL A 24 -8.38 22.50 20.65
N GLY A 25 -8.79 22.64 19.38
CA GLY A 25 -8.20 23.59 18.44
C GLY A 25 -6.88 23.15 17.82
N VAL A 26 -6.35 21.97 18.15
CA VAL A 26 -5.09 21.47 17.59
C VAL A 26 -5.37 20.63 16.33
N PRO A 27 -4.78 20.98 15.18
CA PRO A 27 -4.92 20.19 13.96
C PRO A 27 -4.30 18.79 14.12
N VAL A 28 -4.91 17.80 13.46
CA VAL A 28 -4.45 16.39 13.48
C VAL A 28 -4.17 15.92 12.07
N LEU A 29 -2.89 15.80 11.73
CA LEU A 29 -2.48 15.20 10.45
C LEU A 29 -2.95 13.76 10.36
N ASN A 30 -3.49 13.40 9.20
CA ASN A 30 -4.09 12.12 8.90
C ASN A 30 -5.23 11.74 9.86
N GLY A 31 -5.81 12.69 10.60
CA GLY A 31 -6.85 12.42 11.60
C GLY A 31 -8.11 11.76 11.02
N LYS A 32 -8.34 11.91 9.71
CA LYS A 32 -9.48 11.30 8.99
C LYS A 32 -9.10 10.04 8.20
N VAL A 33 -7.82 9.67 8.17
CA VAL A 33 -7.31 8.50 7.43
C VAL A 33 -7.40 7.25 8.32
N LEU A 34 -8.63 6.79 8.51
CA LEU A 34 -8.92 5.69 9.45
C LEU A 34 -8.90 4.31 8.79
N ASP A 35 -9.02 4.22 7.46
CA ASP A 35 -9.00 2.96 6.72
C ASP A 35 -8.22 3.12 5.42
N ILE A 36 -7.10 2.40 5.30
CA ILE A 36 -6.23 2.31 4.12
C ILE A 36 -6.27 0.91 3.48
N SER A 37 -7.33 0.14 3.74
CA SER A 37 -7.47 -1.21 3.18
C SER A 37 -7.53 -1.17 1.66
N LYS A 38 -6.89 -2.15 1.03
CA LYS A 38 -6.79 -2.24 -0.43
C LYS A 38 -8.16 -2.44 -1.09
N ARG A 39 -9.14 -3.01 -0.38
CA ARG A 39 -10.55 -3.06 -0.82
C ARG A 39 -11.18 -1.70 -1.11
N ARG A 40 -10.68 -0.61 -0.52
CA ARG A 40 -11.15 0.75 -0.82
C ARG A 40 -10.64 1.27 -2.17
N LEU A 41 -9.64 0.61 -2.76
CA LEU A 41 -9.17 0.87 -4.11
C LEU A 41 -10.10 0.20 -5.12
N SER A 42 -11.09 0.94 -5.62
CA SER A 42 -12.16 0.38 -6.45
C SER A 42 -11.74 0.03 -7.87
N GLY A 43 -10.73 0.72 -8.43
CA GLY A 43 -10.44 0.69 -9.88
C GLY A 43 -9.90 -0.63 -10.44
N ILE A 44 -9.33 -1.50 -9.59
CA ILE A 44 -8.70 -2.76 -10.03
C ILE A 44 -9.16 -3.98 -9.25
N LEU A 45 -10.01 -3.81 -8.24
CA LEU A 45 -10.54 -4.91 -7.44
C LEU A 45 -11.48 -5.76 -8.29
N LEU A 46 -11.35 -7.08 -8.16
CA LEU A 46 -12.18 -8.07 -8.84
C LEU A 46 -13.09 -8.81 -7.85
N LYS A 47 -14.27 -9.19 -8.32
CA LYS A 47 -15.21 -10.12 -7.67
C LYS A 47 -15.25 -11.43 -8.45
N GLU A 48 -15.66 -12.53 -7.81
CA GLU A 48 -15.63 -13.88 -8.42
C GLU A 48 -16.39 -13.98 -9.76
N GLY A 49 -17.43 -13.17 -9.96
CA GLY A 49 -18.25 -13.16 -11.18
C GLY A 49 -17.89 -12.09 -12.21
N ASP A 50 -16.81 -11.33 -12.02
CA ASP A 50 -16.37 -10.32 -12.99
C ASP A 50 -15.82 -10.98 -14.27
N ASP A 51 -15.82 -10.23 -15.37
CA ASP A 51 -15.39 -10.68 -16.69
C ASP A 51 -13.99 -10.13 -17.03
N TRP A 52 -12.96 -10.60 -16.33
CA TRP A 52 -11.57 -10.24 -16.58
C TRP A 52 -10.76 -11.46 -17.03
N ASP A 53 -10.25 -11.38 -18.26
CA ASP A 53 -9.48 -12.44 -18.90
C ASP A 53 -7.95 -12.28 -18.77
N GLY A 54 -7.48 -11.20 -18.13
CA GLY A 54 -6.07 -10.94 -17.93
C GLY A 54 -5.50 -11.53 -16.63
N PRO A 55 -4.20 -11.32 -16.37
CA PRO A 55 -3.58 -11.78 -15.14
C PRO A 55 -4.16 -11.08 -13.90
N VAL A 56 -4.11 -11.79 -12.78
CA VAL A 56 -4.63 -11.32 -11.49
C VAL A 56 -3.59 -11.51 -10.40
N ILE A 57 -3.65 -10.69 -9.37
CA ILE A 57 -2.80 -10.80 -8.18
C ILE A 57 -3.66 -11.00 -6.94
N VAL A 58 -3.28 -11.97 -6.11
CA VAL A 58 -3.95 -12.24 -4.83
C VAL A 58 -3.16 -11.59 -3.71
N LYS A 59 -3.79 -10.64 -3.03
CA LYS A 59 -3.18 -9.88 -1.93
C LYS A 59 -3.93 -10.07 -0.63
N THR A 60 -3.29 -9.72 0.47
CA THR A 60 -4.00 -9.43 1.72
C THR A 60 -4.67 -8.08 1.58
N ASP A 61 -5.87 -7.92 2.14
CA ASP A 61 -6.52 -6.62 2.24
C ASP A 61 -5.79 -5.66 3.21
N LEU A 62 -5.03 -6.23 4.14
CA LEU A 62 -4.26 -5.53 5.14
C LEU A 62 -3.00 -4.87 4.57
N ASN A 63 -2.62 -3.74 5.16
CA ASN A 63 -1.33 -3.08 5.00
C ASN A 63 -0.19 -4.02 5.41
N HIS A 64 0.94 -3.93 4.70
CA HIS A 64 2.18 -4.66 5.00
C HIS A 64 1.98 -6.17 5.34
N PHE A 65 1.21 -6.89 4.51
CA PHE A 65 0.89 -8.31 4.70
C PHE A 65 0.21 -8.66 6.06
N GLY A 66 -0.40 -7.68 6.74
CA GLY A 66 -0.96 -7.83 8.08
C GLY A 66 0.08 -7.83 9.21
N GLY A 67 1.32 -7.45 8.91
CA GLY A 67 2.44 -7.35 9.86
C GLY A 67 2.07 -6.62 11.15
N PRO A 68 1.60 -5.38 11.06
CA PRO A 68 1.20 -4.56 12.21
C PRO A 68 0.08 -5.20 13.05
N GLU A 69 -0.90 -5.84 12.40
CA GLU A 69 -2.04 -6.50 13.02
C GLU A 69 -1.62 -7.75 13.81
N PHE A 70 -0.56 -8.47 13.39
CA PHE A 70 -0.04 -9.60 14.15
C PHE A 70 0.43 -9.22 15.56
N ARG A 71 0.78 -7.94 15.82
CA ARG A 71 1.18 -7.48 17.15
C ARG A 71 0.07 -7.58 18.19
N TYR A 72 -1.19 -7.55 17.75
CA TYR A 72 -2.37 -7.66 18.61
C TYR A 72 -2.88 -9.11 18.74
N MET A 73 -2.24 -10.07 18.06
CA MET A 73 -2.60 -11.49 18.14
C MET A 73 -1.94 -12.20 19.33
N SER A 74 -2.63 -13.20 19.87
CA SER A 74 -2.08 -14.06 20.92
C SER A 74 -0.82 -14.81 20.43
N LYS A 75 0.05 -15.21 21.36
CA LYS A 75 1.29 -15.96 21.05
C LYS A 75 0.99 -17.25 20.28
N SER A 76 -0.05 -17.98 20.67
CA SER A 76 -0.47 -19.22 20.00
C SER A 76 -0.94 -18.97 18.57
N ALA A 77 -1.74 -17.93 18.34
CA ALA A 77 -2.23 -17.58 17.02
C ALA A 77 -1.09 -17.13 16.08
N ARG A 78 -0.10 -16.39 16.60
CA ARG A 78 1.13 -16.06 15.84
C ARG A 78 1.92 -17.29 15.44
N PHE A 79 2.09 -18.26 16.35
CA PHE A 79 2.80 -19.51 16.06
C PHE A 79 2.10 -20.31 14.95
N ILE A 80 0.78 -20.49 15.05
CA ILE A 80 -0.03 -21.19 14.05
C ILE A 80 0.09 -20.53 12.67
N ASN A 81 -0.02 -19.19 12.61
CA ASN A 81 0.11 -18.46 11.36
C ASN A 81 1.50 -18.61 10.74
N LYS A 82 2.57 -18.60 11.55
CA LYS A 82 3.93 -18.82 11.06
C LYS A 82 4.10 -20.22 10.44
N SER A 83 3.54 -21.25 11.07
CA SER A 83 3.55 -22.61 10.51
C SER A 83 2.77 -22.71 9.21
N ARG A 84 1.59 -22.07 9.12
CA ARG A 84 0.79 -22.02 7.89
C ARG A 84 1.51 -21.31 6.74
N LYS A 85 2.19 -20.18 7.02
CA LYS A 85 3.00 -19.45 6.03
C LYS A 85 4.12 -20.32 5.45
N ARG A 86 4.80 -21.10 6.28
CA ARG A 86 5.83 -22.05 5.82
C ARG A 86 5.27 -23.11 4.88
N LEU A 87 4.12 -23.72 5.24
CA LEU A 87 3.46 -24.70 4.38
C LEU A 87 2.97 -24.06 3.06
N ALA A 88 2.52 -22.81 3.11
CA ALA A 88 2.11 -22.08 1.92
C ALA A 88 3.27 -21.82 0.94
N GLY A 89 4.50 -21.72 1.43
CA GLY A 89 5.69 -21.65 0.57
C GLY A 89 5.89 -22.88 -0.33
N LEU A 90 5.34 -24.04 0.05
CA LEU A 90 5.37 -25.25 -0.79
C LEU A 90 4.19 -25.29 -1.75
N ASN A 91 2.97 -25.13 -1.23
CA ASN A 91 1.75 -25.09 -2.05
C ASN A 91 0.67 -24.28 -1.36
N TRP A 92 0.65 -22.98 -1.65
CA TRP A 92 -0.28 -22.02 -1.04
C TRP A 92 -1.76 -22.34 -1.34
N LYS A 93 -2.05 -22.93 -2.51
CA LYS A 93 -3.41 -23.32 -2.91
C LYS A 93 -3.95 -24.42 -1.99
N LEU A 94 -3.13 -25.43 -1.67
CA LEU A 94 -3.48 -26.50 -0.73
C LEU A 94 -3.44 -26.01 0.72
N ALA A 95 -2.45 -25.20 1.09
CA ALA A 95 -2.31 -24.65 2.44
C ALA A 95 -3.44 -23.66 2.81
N ARG A 96 -4.21 -23.19 1.82
CA ARG A 96 -5.29 -22.19 1.95
C ARG A 96 -4.82 -20.91 2.64
N PHE A 97 -3.58 -20.53 2.37
CA PHE A 97 -2.88 -19.40 2.99
C PHE A 97 -1.88 -18.82 2.00
N LEU A 98 -1.63 -17.51 2.02
CA LEU A 98 -0.66 -16.89 1.11
C LEU A 98 0.79 -17.17 1.55
N PRO A 99 1.75 -17.28 0.61
CA PRO A 99 3.15 -17.41 0.95
C PRO A 99 3.66 -16.19 1.75
N GLU A 100 4.77 -16.36 2.45
CA GLU A 100 5.36 -15.28 3.24
C GLU A 100 5.99 -14.20 2.35
N ASN A 101 5.60 -12.95 2.55
CA ASN A 101 6.11 -11.77 1.83
C ASN A 101 6.00 -11.89 0.30
N ASP A 102 4.97 -12.59 -0.17
CA ASP A 102 4.75 -12.83 -1.58
C ASP A 102 3.27 -12.82 -1.91
N TYR A 103 2.94 -12.29 -3.09
CA TYR A 103 1.58 -12.23 -3.59
C TYR A 103 1.49 -13.02 -4.89
N PRO A 104 0.75 -14.15 -4.90
CA PRO A 104 0.63 -14.97 -6.09
C PRO A 104 0.02 -14.19 -7.25
N ILE A 105 0.75 -14.14 -8.37
CA ILE A 105 0.23 -13.69 -9.66
C ILE A 105 -0.26 -14.92 -10.41
N LEU A 106 -1.49 -14.86 -10.91
CA LEU A 106 -2.16 -15.93 -11.62
C LEU A 106 -2.53 -15.47 -13.03
N LYS A 107 -2.62 -16.42 -13.95
CA LYS A 107 -2.88 -16.15 -15.37
C LYS A 107 -4.22 -15.46 -15.61
N ASP A 108 -5.24 -15.83 -14.85
CA ASP A 108 -6.62 -15.42 -15.04
C ASP A 108 -7.45 -15.62 -13.75
N MET A 109 -8.69 -15.14 -13.76
CA MET A 109 -9.64 -15.32 -12.65
C MET A 109 -9.97 -16.79 -12.37
N ARG A 110 -10.00 -17.65 -13.39
CA ARG A 110 -10.33 -19.08 -13.25
C ARG A 110 -9.25 -19.85 -12.49
N SER A 111 -8.03 -19.34 -12.51
CA SER A 111 -6.88 -19.88 -11.79
C SER A 111 -6.91 -19.58 -10.28
N VAL A 112 -7.78 -18.66 -9.85
CA VAL A 112 -7.96 -18.25 -8.44
C VAL A 112 -8.72 -19.35 -7.68
N PRO A 113 -8.15 -19.92 -6.61
CA PRO A 113 -8.85 -20.91 -5.81
C PRO A 113 -10.13 -20.34 -5.17
N LYS A 114 -11.24 -21.09 -5.21
CA LYS A 114 -12.54 -20.66 -4.64
C LYS A 114 -12.47 -20.16 -3.21
N TRP A 115 -11.59 -20.74 -2.40
CA TRP A 115 -11.44 -20.32 -1.00
C TRP A 115 -10.90 -18.89 -0.86
N VAL A 116 -10.20 -18.34 -1.86
CA VAL A 116 -9.75 -16.95 -1.86
C VAL A 116 -10.95 -15.99 -1.90
N TRP A 117 -11.92 -16.27 -2.78
CA TRP A 117 -13.14 -15.46 -2.90
C TRP A 117 -13.99 -15.46 -1.62
N SER A 118 -13.98 -16.56 -0.87
CA SER A 118 -14.69 -16.66 0.42
C SER A 118 -14.01 -15.94 1.59
N ARG A 119 -12.79 -15.42 1.40
CA ARG A 119 -11.99 -14.82 2.48
C ARG A 119 -12.03 -13.30 2.45
N ASN A 120 -12.55 -12.71 3.53
CA ASN A 120 -12.62 -11.26 3.66
C ASN A 120 -11.26 -10.59 3.90
N ASP A 121 -10.26 -11.34 4.37
CA ASP A 121 -8.90 -10.84 4.60
C ASP A 121 -8.02 -10.84 3.34
N LEU A 122 -8.49 -11.43 2.24
CA LEU A 122 -7.81 -11.46 0.96
C LEU A 122 -8.57 -10.64 -0.08
N ILE A 123 -7.86 -10.20 -1.10
CA ILE A 123 -8.43 -9.56 -2.28
C ILE A 123 -7.82 -10.13 -3.54
N VAL A 124 -8.54 -9.94 -4.64
CA VAL A 124 -8.06 -10.23 -5.98
C VAL A 124 -8.13 -8.93 -6.77
N GLU A 125 -7.01 -8.54 -7.37
CA GLU A 125 -6.92 -7.36 -8.22
C GLU A 125 -6.49 -7.75 -9.63
N ARG A 126 -6.84 -6.94 -10.62
CA ARG A 126 -6.23 -6.98 -11.94
C ARG A 126 -4.72 -6.74 -11.78
N PHE A 127 -3.91 -7.62 -12.36
CA PHE A 127 -2.46 -7.42 -12.37
C PHE A 127 -2.08 -6.59 -13.59
N LEU A 128 -1.86 -5.29 -13.37
CA LEU A 128 -1.57 -4.30 -14.41
C LEU A 128 -0.14 -3.75 -14.25
N PRO A 129 0.91 -4.51 -14.56
CA PRO A 129 2.27 -4.03 -14.40
C PRO A 129 2.57 -2.90 -15.39
N GLU A 130 3.29 -1.88 -14.93
CA GLU A 130 3.98 -0.95 -15.83
C GLU A 130 5.30 -1.57 -16.29
N ARG A 131 5.63 -1.44 -17.58
CA ARG A 131 6.82 -2.04 -18.19
C ARG A 131 7.68 -0.97 -18.86
N ASP A 132 8.98 -1.16 -18.79
CA ASP A 132 9.99 -0.38 -19.53
C ASP A 132 11.00 -1.38 -20.10
N GLY A 133 10.80 -1.75 -21.37
CA GLY A 133 11.45 -2.90 -21.99
C GLY A 133 11.21 -4.18 -21.19
N ASP A 134 12.32 -4.79 -20.73
CA ASP A 134 12.29 -6.04 -19.97
C ASP A 134 12.02 -5.85 -18.47
N LEU A 135 12.01 -4.61 -17.99
CA LEU A 135 11.88 -4.28 -16.57
C LEU A 135 10.43 -3.98 -16.18
N TYR A 136 10.09 -4.36 -14.95
CA TYR A 136 8.89 -3.92 -14.26
C TYR A 136 9.13 -2.58 -13.58
N CYS A 137 8.12 -1.73 -13.61
CA CYS A 137 8.15 -0.41 -12.99
C CYS A 137 7.14 -0.33 -11.85
N LEU A 138 7.56 0.28 -10.73
CA LEU A 138 6.68 0.69 -9.65
C LEU A 138 6.95 2.16 -9.35
N ARG A 139 5.90 2.97 -9.28
CA ARG A 139 6.02 4.38 -8.94
C ARG A 139 5.58 4.60 -7.50
N GLY A 140 6.29 5.48 -6.82
CA GLY A 140 5.93 5.95 -5.50
C GLY A 140 5.80 7.46 -5.49
N TRP A 141 4.84 7.97 -4.75
CA TRP A 141 4.66 9.39 -4.50
C TRP A 141 4.60 9.64 -3.00
N VAL A 142 5.55 10.40 -2.46
CA VAL A 142 5.62 10.75 -1.03
C VAL A 142 5.28 12.23 -0.87
N PHE A 143 4.44 12.56 0.11
CA PHE A 143 3.93 13.92 0.30
C PHE A 143 3.68 14.25 1.77
N LEU A 144 3.76 15.54 2.10
CA LEU A 144 3.39 16.19 3.35
C LEU A 144 2.87 17.59 3.00
N GLY A 145 1.62 17.90 3.31
CA GLY A 145 1.05 19.22 2.97
C GLY A 145 1.16 19.51 1.47
N SER A 146 1.61 20.71 1.10
CA SER A 146 1.82 21.07 -0.30
C SER A 146 3.08 20.43 -0.92
N GLU A 147 4.05 20.00 -0.10
CA GLU A 147 5.33 19.48 -0.57
C GLU A 147 5.32 17.99 -0.83
N ASN A 148 6.05 17.57 -1.86
CA ASN A 148 6.07 16.19 -2.30
C ASN A 148 7.25 15.87 -3.23
N TYR A 149 7.47 14.58 -3.47
CA TYR A 149 8.31 14.10 -4.57
C TYR A 149 7.84 12.72 -5.04
N GLY A 150 7.97 12.48 -6.34
CA GLY A 150 7.73 11.17 -6.96
C GLY A 150 9.02 10.41 -7.22
N TYR A 151 8.91 9.11 -7.41
CA TYR A 151 10.00 8.26 -7.90
C TYR A 151 9.45 7.09 -8.71
N ARG A 152 10.29 6.53 -9.58
CA ARG A 152 10.02 5.32 -10.35
C ARG A 152 11.14 4.32 -10.10
N LEU A 153 10.78 3.13 -9.61
CA LEU A 153 11.68 2.01 -9.42
C LEU A 153 11.60 1.09 -10.64
N TYR A 154 12.73 0.50 -11.00
CA TYR A 154 12.85 -0.47 -12.07
C TYR A 154 13.39 -1.77 -11.51
N ALA A 155 12.73 -2.89 -11.79
CA ALA A 155 13.13 -4.19 -11.28
C ALA A 155 12.92 -5.32 -12.30
N THR A 156 13.65 -6.41 -12.11
CA THR A 156 13.50 -7.63 -12.91
C THR A 156 12.31 -8.49 -12.48
N ASP A 157 11.72 -8.20 -11.32
CA ASP A 157 10.61 -8.95 -10.73
C ASP A 157 9.33 -8.09 -10.66
N PRO A 158 8.15 -8.67 -10.95
CA PRO A 158 6.87 -7.96 -10.97
C PRO A 158 6.43 -7.35 -9.64
N LEU A 159 6.89 -7.88 -8.51
CA LEU A 159 6.53 -7.38 -7.18
C LEU A 159 7.52 -6.34 -6.64
N VAL A 160 8.54 -5.97 -7.45
CA VAL A 160 9.54 -4.93 -7.16
C VAL A 160 10.07 -5.01 -5.72
N LYS A 161 10.99 -5.95 -5.49
CA LYS A 161 11.65 -6.16 -4.20
C LYS A 161 13.02 -5.48 -4.21
N THR A 162 13.53 -5.08 -3.04
CA THR A 162 14.85 -4.42 -2.94
C THR A 162 15.96 -5.23 -3.63
N GLY A 163 15.93 -6.56 -3.52
CA GLY A 163 16.93 -7.44 -4.14
C GLY A 163 16.82 -7.58 -5.67
N THR A 164 15.73 -7.10 -6.29
CA THR A 164 15.51 -7.17 -7.74
C THR A 164 15.51 -5.79 -8.41
N MET A 165 15.69 -4.73 -7.61
CA MET A 165 15.77 -3.36 -8.09
C MET A 165 17.07 -3.13 -8.86
N VAL A 166 16.93 -2.65 -10.08
CA VAL A 166 18.03 -2.35 -11.00
C VAL A 166 18.43 -0.88 -10.90
N ARG A 167 17.45 0.02 -10.88
CA ARG A 167 17.66 1.47 -10.80
C ARG A 167 16.39 2.18 -10.32
N PHE A 168 16.50 3.47 -10.05
CA PHE A 168 15.37 4.35 -9.80
C PHE A 168 15.62 5.75 -10.35
N ASP A 169 14.53 6.44 -10.69
CA ASP A 169 14.53 7.84 -11.09
C ASP A 169 13.61 8.64 -10.15
N TYR A 170 13.91 9.92 -9.93
CA TYR A 170 12.95 10.83 -9.33
C TYR A 170 12.01 11.40 -10.40
N LEU A 171 10.77 11.64 -10.00
CA LEU A 171 9.74 12.22 -10.85
C LEU A 171 9.42 13.63 -10.34
N GLU A 172 9.38 14.58 -11.27
CA GLU A 172 9.02 15.96 -10.98
C GLU A 172 7.50 16.14 -10.94
N GLU A 173 6.79 15.40 -11.78
CA GLU A 173 5.34 15.48 -11.91
C GLU A 173 4.65 14.23 -11.38
N VAL A 174 3.44 14.44 -10.87
CA VAL A 174 2.55 13.40 -10.36
C VAL A 174 1.20 13.54 -11.06
N PRO A 175 0.60 12.43 -11.51
CA PRO A 175 -0.70 12.47 -12.19
C PRO A 175 -1.79 13.19 -11.36
N VAL A 176 -2.58 14.02 -12.03
CA VAL A 176 -3.63 14.84 -11.39
C VAL A 176 -4.69 14.00 -10.69
N GLU A 177 -5.01 12.84 -11.24
CA GLU A 177 -5.98 11.90 -10.68
C GLU A 177 -5.55 11.40 -9.30
N LEU A 178 -4.25 11.24 -9.06
CA LEU A 178 -3.74 10.86 -7.73
C LEU A 178 -3.85 12.03 -6.74
N MET A 179 -3.69 13.27 -7.20
CA MET A 179 -3.89 14.46 -6.38
C MET A 179 -5.36 14.61 -5.95
N GLU A 180 -6.29 14.30 -6.86
CA GLU A 180 -7.73 14.29 -6.56
C GLU A 180 -8.08 13.20 -5.54
N ILE A 181 -7.58 11.97 -5.71
CA ILE A 181 -7.76 10.89 -4.73
C ILE A 181 -7.21 11.30 -3.36
N ARG A 182 -6.01 11.89 -3.32
CA ARG A 182 -5.41 12.38 -2.07
C ARG A 182 -6.30 13.40 -1.38
N LYS A 183 -6.87 14.34 -2.12
CA LYS A 183 -7.78 15.37 -1.61
C LYS A 183 -9.08 14.76 -1.09
N GLU A 184 -9.68 13.84 -1.83
CA GLU A 184 -10.90 13.13 -1.43
C GLU A 184 -10.70 12.35 -0.14
N TRP A 185 -9.58 11.63 -0.03
CA TRP A 185 -9.25 10.77 1.11
C TRP A 185 -8.61 11.53 2.28
N GLN A 186 -8.29 12.81 2.08
CA GLN A 186 -7.77 13.72 3.09
C GLN A 186 -6.50 13.16 3.76
N VAL A 187 -5.56 12.71 2.92
CA VAL A 187 -4.25 12.22 3.37
C VAL A 187 -3.26 13.39 3.37
N ASP A 188 -2.93 13.87 4.57
CA ASP A 188 -2.04 15.02 4.77
C ASP A 188 -0.57 14.62 4.56
N PHE A 189 -0.20 13.45 5.10
CA PHE A 189 1.14 12.87 5.04
C PHE A 189 1.07 11.40 4.64
N GLY A 190 1.86 10.99 3.66
CA GLY A 190 1.88 9.58 3.31
C GLY A 190 2.62 9.29 2.02
N LYS A 191 2.35 8.09 1.51
CA LYS A 191 2.87 7.62 0.24
C LYS A 191 1.81 6.84 -0.51
N PHE A 192 1.68 7.11 -1.80
CA PHE A 192 0.92 6.31 -2.74
C PHE A 192 1.87 5.47 -3.60
N ASP A 193 1.63 4.16 -3.69
CA ASP A 193 2.27 3.28 -4.66
C ASP A 193 1.33 3.10 -5.85
N TYR A 194 1.82 3.30 -7.07
CA TYR A 194 1.01 3.27 -8.28
C TYR A 194 1.82 2.81 -9.49
N VAL A 195 1.13 2.55 -10.59
CA VAL A 195 1.69 2.23 -11.91
C VAL A 195 0.97 3.04 -12.97
N LEU A 196 1.61 3.27 -14.11
CA LEU A 196 0.93 3.74 -15.31
C LEU A 196 0.57 2.56 -16.21
N HIS A 197 -0.72 2.42 -16.51
CA HIS A 197 -1.23 1.43 -17.45
C HIS A 197 -2.04 2.17 -18.52
N ASP A 198 -1.67 2.00 -19.79
CA ASP A 198 -2.23 2.75 -20.93
C ASP A 198 -2.26 4.27 -20.71
N GLY A 199 -1.17 4.80 -20.13
CA GLY A 199 -1.01 6.23 -19.82
C GLY A 199 -1.83 6.73 -18.63
N LYS A 200 -2.62 5.87 -17.98
CA LYS A 200 -3.45 6.24 -16.82
C LYS A 200 -2.86 5.74 -15.50
N PRO A 201 -2.91 6.54 -14.42
CA PRO A 201 -2.48 6.10 -13.12
C PRO A 201 -3.42 5.05 -12.53
N VAL A 202 -2.84 3.98 -12.02
CA VAL A 202 -3.52 2.93 -11.26
C VAL A 202 -2.92 2.89 -9.86
N LEU A 203 -3.69 3.35 -8.87
CA LEU A 203 -3.30 3.33 -7.47
C LEU A 203 -3.32 1.89 -6.93
N LEU A 204 -2.20 1.46 -6.33
CA LEU A 204 -2.00 0.10 -5.83
C LEU A 204 -2.00 0.01 -4.30
N ASP A 205 -1.48 1.03 -3.61
CA ASP A 205 -1.42 1.04 -2.15
C ASP A 205 -1.35 2.47 -1.57
N ILE A 206 -1.83 2.63 -0.34
CA ILE A 206 -1.76 3.88 0.43
C ILE A 206 -1.08 3.59 1.76
N ASN A 207 0.02 4.30 2.03
CA ASN A 207 0.82 4.16 3.24
C ASN A 207 0.82 5.48 4.04
N LYS A 208 0.26 5.47 5.25
CA LYS A 208 0.25 6.64 6.18
C LYS A 208 1.50 6.78 7.05
N THR A 209 2.37 5.78 7.02
CA THR A 209 3.66 5.75 7.74
C THR A 209 4.79 5.38 6.78
N PRO A 210 5.02 6.18 5.73
CA PRO A 210 5.96 5.82 4.68
C PRO A 210 7.39 5.71 5.21
N THR A 211 8.08 4.66 4.79
CA THR A 211 9.54 4.58 4.97
C THR A 211 10.21 5.45 3.91
N ILE A 212 11.00 6.41 4.35
CA ILE A 212 11.87 7.20 3.47
C ILE A 212 13.22 6.51 3.40
N SER A 213 13.55 5.97 2.23
CA SER A 213 14.86 5.38 1.95
C SER A 213 15.84 6.44 1.44
N GLY A 214 17.12 6.32 1.81
CA GLY A 214 18.18 7.26 1.44
C GLY A 214 18.55 8.24 2.56
N ASP A 215 19.21 9.33 2.19
CA ASP A 215 19.66 10.34 3.14
C ASP A 215 18.49 11.20 3.65
N ARG A 216 18.30 11.17 4.98
CA ARG A 216 17.27 11.94 5.70
C ARG A 216 17.55 13.44 5.65
N ALA A 217 18.80 13.85 5.42
CA ALA A 217 19.20 15.24 5.25
C ALA A 217 19.17 15.69 3.78
N SER A 218 18.71 14.85 2.85
CA SER A 218 18.62 15.24 1.45
C SER A 218 17.69 16.45 1.24
N PRO A 219 17.98 17.34 0.27
CA PRO A 219 17.15 18.53 0.03
C PRO A 219 15.66 18.21 -0.18
N ARG A 220 15.34 17.06 -0.79
CA ARG A 220 13.95 16.61 -1.00
C ARG A 220 13.24 16.26 0.31
N VAL A 221 13.92 15.56 1.22
CA VAL A 221 13.34 15.22 2.53
C VAL A 221 13.20 16.46 3.41
N LEU A 222 14.18 17.38 3.36
CA LEU A 222 14.08 18.66 4.06
C LEU A 222 12.93 19.52 3.51
N LYS A 223 12.79 19.60 2.17
CA LYS A 223 11.68 20.31 1.52
C LYS A 223 10.33 19.72 1.94
N LEU A 224 10.21 18.39 1.89
CA LEU A 224 9.03 17.69 2.39
C LEU A 224 8.72 18.06 3.85
N ALA A 225 9.72 18.00 4.73
CA ALA A 225 9.55 18.30 6.15
C ALA A 225 9.12 19.74 6.42
N MET A 226 9.51 20.71 5.58
CA MET A 226 9.16 22.11 5.75
C MET A 226 7.66 22.39 5.61
N ALA A 227 6.93 21.56 4.87
CA ALA A 227 5.48 21.67 4.76
C ALA A 227 4.73 21.39 6.07
N ILE A 228 5.40 20.87 7.11
CA ILE A 228 4.80 20.78 8.44
C ILE A 228 4.33 22.15 8.96
N LYS A 229 4.97 23.24 8.52
CA LYS A 229 4.62 24.62 8.91
C LYS A 229 3.27 25.08 8.40
N GLU A 230 2.69 24.40 7.41
CA GLU A 230 1.34 24.71 6.90
C GLU A 230 0.24 24.36 7.90
N PHE A 231 0.59 23.56 8.92
CA PHE A 231 -0.33 23.08 9.94
C PHE A 231 -0.08 23.70 11.32
N LEU A 232 0.85 24.66 11.42
CA LEU A 232 1.17 25.43 12.62
C LEU A 232 0.57 26.83 12.51
#